data_AF-A0A1Y1X1F9-F1
#
_entry.id   AF-A0A1Y1X1F9-F1
#
_cell.length_a   1.000
_cell.length_b   1.000
_cell.length_c   1.000
_cell.angle_alpha   90.00
_cell.angle_beta   90.00
_cell.angle_gamma   90.00
#
_symmetry.space_group_name_H-M   'P 1'
#
loop_
_entity.id
_entity.type
_entity.pdbx_description
1 polymer ?
#
loop_
_entity_poly.entity_id
_entity_poly.type
_entity_poly.pdbx_seq_one_letter_code
_entity_poly.pdbx_strand_id
1 'polypeptide(L)'
;MVDKVSENNSKENDTVIDVQEPEQTVVTITKDVNNSQEKKKKVNIFKQFLLKRVYLTAISCYLIYIVLNIVYNLLFNDLVLKFKENVLGIKNTENVTSSNQLSLMEELGNSKIILLTLLYMIVIGPILEEIIFRLCIFRPIDLLGIKVRKSNKFFGWLIIALAFIISSSIFAYAHFNLNLDTLAKELEFFPQYFLMGFMFAAAYHYDGYLAASMLTHILNNLVATLLMFLASSINGTIFINTTNINNSLIMKFLH
;
A
#
# COMPACT_ATOMS: atom_id res chain seq x y z
N MET A 1 -79.91 -39.10 13.50
CA MET A 1 -81.06 -39.64 14.25
C MET A 1 -80.75 -39.39 15.72
N VAL A 2 -81.64 -38.66 16.41
CA VAL A 2 -81.60 -38.29 17.86
C VAL A 2 -80.57 -37.19 18.22
N ASP A 3 -80.83 -36.18 19.03
CA ASP A 3 -81.98 -35.30 19.27
C ASP A 3 -81.46 -34.01 19.94
N LYS A 4 -82.27 -32.96 19.85
CA LYS A 4 -82.18 -31.63 20.51
C LYS A 4 -81.84 -31.68 21.99
N VAL A 5 -81.10 -30.66 22.50
CA VAL A 5 -81.49 -29.88 23.70
C VAL A 5 -80.99 -28.43 23.57
N SER A 6 -81.86 -27.50 23.95
CA SER A 6 -81.84 -26.05 23.86
C SER A 6 -81.37 -25.34 25.15
N GLU A 7 -81.00 -24.06 24.98
CA GLU A 7 -81.14 -22.92 25.91
C GLU A 7 -80.39 -22.92 27.26
N ASN A 8 -79.58 -21.88 27.54
CA ASN A 8 -80.10 -20.67 28.18
C ASN A 8 -79.08 -19.52 28.31
N ASN A 9 -79.64 -18.31 28.36
CA ASN A 9 -79.00 -17.00 28.55
C ASN A 9 -78.29 -16.84 29.90
N SER A 10 -77.20 -16.06 29.94
CA SER A 10 -77.13 -14.93 30.88
C SER A 10 -76.20 -13.84 30.34
N LYS A 11 -76.72 -12.61 30.33
CA LYS A 11 -76.00 -11.38 30.04
C LYS A 11 -75.20 -11.00 31.28
N GLU A 12 -73.91 -10.75 31.12
CA GLU A 12 -73.12 -10.01 32.08
C GLU A 12 -72.50 -8.81 31.35
N ASN A 13 -72.92 -7.62 31.79
CA ASN A 13 -72.44 -6.34 31.29
C ASN A 13 -71.14 -6.01 32.01
N ASP A 14 -70.00 -6.42 31.45
CA ASP A 14 -68.70 -5.90 31.87
C ASP A 14 -68.46 -4.55 31.20
N THR A 15 -68.51 -3.51 32.02
CA THR A 15 -68.07 -2.17 31.66
C THR A 15 -66.54 -2.15 31.76
N VAL A 16 -65.88 -2.44 30.65
CA VAL A 16 -64.43 -2.28 30.51
C VAL A 16 -64.13 -0.78 30.45
N ILE A 17 -63.58 -0.25 31.53
CA ILE A 17 -62.99 1.10 31.56
C ILE A 17 -61.64 0.99 30.84
N ASP A 18 -61.58 1.54 29.63
CA ASP A 18 -60.35 1.61 28.83
C ASP A 18 -59.44 2.71 29.42
N VAL A 19 -58.48 2.29 30.25
CA VAL A 19 -57.42 3.18 30.75
C VAL A 19 -56.36 3.25 29.66
N GLN A 20 -56.33 4.37 28.92
CA GLN A 20 -55.25 4.66 27.99
C GLN A 20 -53.91 4.67 28.75
N GLU A 21 -53.08 3.65 28.51
CA GLU A 21 -51.66 3.69 28.86
C GLU A 21 -51.00 4.85 28.08
N PRO A 22 -50.20 5.69 28.74
CA PRO A 22 -49.45 6.72 28.03
C PRO A 22 -48.47 6.04 27.07
N GLU A 23 -48.59 6.35 25.78
CA GLU A 23 -47.65 5.95 24.73
C GLU A 23 -46.22 6.28 25.17
N GLN A 24 -45.50 5.27 25.64
CA GLN A 24 -44.05 5.31 25.70
C GLN A 24 -43.56 5.35 24.26
N THR A 25 -43.23 6.55 23.80
CA THR A 25 -42.44 6.78 22.59
C THR A 25 -41.05 6.19 22.85
N VAL A 26 -40.93 4.88 22.64
CA VAL A 26 -39.64 4.22 22.47
C VAL A 26 -39.10 4.72 21.14
N VAL A 27 -38.38 5.85 21.21
CA VAL A 27 -37.51 6.33 20.13
C VAL A 27 -36.42 5.27 19.99
N THR A 28 -36.72 4.24 19.21
CA THR A 28 -35.72 3.31 18.72
C THR A 28 -34.88 4.13 17.75
N ILE A 29 -33.79 4.70 18.25
CA ILE A 29 -32.72 5.20 17.41
C ILE A 29 -32.12 3.95 16.75
N THR A 30 -32.76 3.48 15.68
CA THR A 30 -32.07 2.69 14.68
C THR A 30 -30.99 3.60 14.13
N LYS A 31 -29.79 3.50 14.71
CA LYS A 31 -28.57 3.82 13.99
C LYS A 31 -28.55 2.85 12.82
N ASP A 32 -29.24 3.23 11.75
CA ASP A 32 -28.87 2.84 10.41
C ASP A 32 -27.44 3.33 10.24
N VAL A 33 -26.51 2.46 10.64
CA VAL A 33 -25.11 2.50 10.22
C VAL A 33 -25.19 2.26 8.72
N ASN A 34 -25.46 3.37 8.03
CA ASN A 34 -25.60 3.46 6.60
C ASN A 34 -24.35 2.81 6.01
N ASN A 35 -24.61 1.63 5.46
CA ASN A 35 -23.65 0.77 4.80
C ASN A 35 -23.30 1.47 3.49
N SER A 36 -22.55 2.56 3.56
CA SER A 36 -22.16 3.43 2.45
C SER A 36 -21.03 2.81 1.63
N GLN A 37 -21.11 1.50 1.37
CA GLN A 37 -20.46 0.92 0.21
C GLN A 37 -21.39 1.10 -0.98
N GLU A 38 -21.60 2.36 -1.38
CA GLU A 38 -22.04 2.67 -2.74
C GLU A 38 -21.16 1.83 -3.68
N LYS A 39 -21.79 0.97 -4.47
CA LYS A 39 -21.11 0.16 -5.48
C LYS A 39 -20.28 1.11 -6.35
N LYS A 40 -18.97 1.22 -6.08
CA LYS A 40 -18.07 2.12 -6.81
C LYS A 40 -18.26 1.83 -8.30
N LYS A 41 -18.88 2.77 -9.02
CA LYS A 41 -19.09 2.66 -10.47
C LYS A 41 -17.74 2.32 -11.11
N LYS A 42 -17.75 1.41 -12.09
CA LYS A 42 -16.53 1.03 -12.82
C LYS A 42 -16.07 2.24 -13.64
N VAL A 43 -15.16 3.03 -13.09
CA VAL A 43 -14.58 4.20 -13.75
C VAL A 43 -13.41 3.75 -14.61
N ASN A 44 -13.39 4.17 -15.88
CA ASN A 44 -12.27 3.94 -16.80
C ASN A 44 -10.97 4.51 -16.19
N ILE A 45 -9.83 3.83 -16.36
CA ILE A 45 -8.51 4.20 -15.83
C ILE A 45 -8.20 5.69 -16.10
N PHE A 46 -8.40 6.19 -17.32
CA PHE A 46 -8.14 7.60 -17.62
C PHE A 46 -9.01 8.57 -16.83
N LYS A 47 -10.26 8.20 -16.56
CA LYS A 47 -11.17 9.00 -15.74
C LYS A 47 -10.83 8.93 -14.25
N GLN A 48 -10.04 7.95 -13.79
CA GLN A 48 -9.59 7.87 -12.40
C GLN A 48 -8.65 9.04 -12.07
N PHE A 49 -7.81 9.47 -13.02
CA PHE A 49 -6.93 10.63 -12.86
C PHE A 49 -7.68 11.97 -12.75
N LEU A 50 -8.99 12.01 -12.97
CA LEU A 50 -9.79 13.22 -12.75
C LEU A 50 -10.36 13.30 -11.33
N LEU A 51 -10.22 12.24 -10.52
CA LEU A 51 -10.83 12.14 -9.21
C LEU A 51 -9.88 12.67 -8.13
N LYS A 52 -10.28 13.75 -7.45
CA LYS A 52 -9.48 14.37 -6.37
C LYS A 52 -9.06 13.38 -5.26
N ARG A 53 -9.92 12.42 -4.92
CA ARG A 53 -9.63 11.40 -3.87
C ARG A 53 -8.45 10.50 -4.21
N VAL A 54 -8.19 10.25 -5.51
CA VAL A 54 -7.08 9.42 -5.96
C VAL A 54 -5.74 10.08 -5.60
N TYR A 55 -5.64 11.39 -5.82
CA TYR A 55 -4.47 12.19 -5.44
C TYR A 55 -4.29 12.25 -3.91
N LEU A 56 -5.38 12.44 -3.17
CA LEU A 56 -5.33 12.48 -1.71
C LEU A 56 -4.81 11.17 -1.13
N THR A 57 -5.32 10.03 -1.63
CA THR A 57 -4.82 8.70 -1.23
C THR A 57 -3.34 8.56 -1.59
N ALA A 58 -2.95 8.92 -2.81
CA ALA A 58 -1.57 8.77 -3.26
C ALA A 58 -0.58 9.55 -2.39
N ILE A 59 -0.87 10.83 -2.11
CA ILE A 59 -0.04 11.68 -1.24
C ILE A 59 -0.03 11.12 0.19
N SER A 60 -1.18 10.70 0.72
CA SER A 60 -1.27 10.17 2.09
C SER A 60 -0.44 8.88 2.24
N CYS A 61 -0.56 7.95 1.30
CA CYS A 61 0.24 6.72 1.30
C CYS A 61 1.73 7.01 1.15
N TYR A 62 2.11 7.97 0.31
CA TYR A 62 3.51 8.36 0.18
C TYR A 62 4.08 8.99 1.48
N LEU A 63 3.32 9.86 2.15
CA LEU A 63 3.75 10.45 3.42
C LEU A 63 3.88 9.39 4.52
N ILE A 64 2.93 8.46 4.60
CA ILE A 64 3.02 7.32 5.53
C ILE A 64 4.25 6.47 5.22
N TYR A 65 4.52 6.21 3.94
CA TYR A 65 5.73 5.49 3.51
C TYR A 65 7.00 6.19 3.99
N ILE A 66 7.13 7.51 3.82
CA ILE A 66 8.28 8.27 4.32
C ILE A 66 8.44 8.08 5.83
N VAL A 67 7.37 8.24 6.60
CA VAL A 67 7.42 8.09 8.07
C VAL A 67 7.84 6.67 8.46
N LEU A 68 7.24 5.65 7.83
CA LEU A 68 7.60 4.25 8.08
C LEU A 68 9.05 3.97 7.70
N ASN A 69 9.55 4.55 6.60
CA ASN A 69 10.93 4.39 6.19
C ASN A 69 11.89 5.06 7.19
N ILE A 70 11.58 6.26 7.68
CA ILE A 70 12.37 6.92 8.74
C ILE A 70 12.41 6.05 10.01
N VAL A 71 11.26 5.55 10.45
CA VAL A 71 11.18 4.67 11.64
C VAL A 71 11.97 3.38 11.41
N TYR A 72 11.84 2.78 10.23
CA TYR A 72 12.62 1.61 9.84
C TYR A 72 14.12 1.90 9.93
N ASN A 73 14.60 2.98 9.31
CA ASN A 73 16.02 3.32 9.35
C ASN A 73 16.53 3.61 10.76
N LEU A 74 15.73 4.26 11.62
CA LEU A 74 16.13 4.52 13.01
C LEU A 74 16.23 3.24 13.84
N LEU A 75 15.31 2.29 13.65
CA LEU A 75 15.25 1.06 14.45
C LEU A 75 16.15 -0.05 13.90
N PHE A 76 16.13 -0.25 12.57
CA PHE A 76 16.80 -1.36 11.92
C PHE A 76 18.25 -1.08 11.57
N ASN A 77 18.64 0.15 11.19
CA ASN A 77 20.05 0.36 10.81
C ASN A 77 20.99 0.12 11.98
N ASP A 78 20.66 0.59 13.19
CA ASP A 78 21.49 0.33 14.38
C ASP A 78 21.53 -1.16 14.74
N LEU A 79 20.40 -1.86 14.61
CA LEU A 79 20.31 -3.29 14.90
C LEU A 79 21.04 -4.16 13.88
N VAL A 80 20.91 -3.85 12.59
CA VAL A 80 21.59 -4.55 11.49
C VAL A 80 23.09 -4.30 11.54
N LEU A 81 23.53 -3.06 11.81
CA LEU A 81 24.94 -2.73 12.01
C LEU A 81 25.53 -3.56 13.15
N LYS A 82 24.86 -3.57 14.31
CA LYS A 82 25.29 -4.37 15.47
C LYS A 82 25.28 -5.87 15.18
N PHE A 83 24.32 -6.38 14.41
CA PHE A 83 24.27 -7.79 14.06
C PHE A 83 25.43 -8.18 13.13
N LYS A 84 25.67 -7.40 12.06
CA LYS A 84 26.77 -7.65 11.11
C LYS A 84 28.14 -7.63 11.80
N GLU A 85 28.36 -6.65 12.66
CA GLU A 85 29.63 -6.50 13.37
C GLU A 85 29.82 -7.60 14.43
N ASN A 86 28.82 -7.85 15.27
CA ASN A 86 28.97 -8.75 16.41
C ASN A 86 28.80 -10.24 16.08
N VAL A 87 28.01 -10.57 15.06
CA VAL A 87 27.68 -11.97 14.71
C VAL A 87 28.47 -12.44 13.51
N LEU A 88 28.58 -11.60 12.47
CA LEU A 88 29.24 -11.99 11.22
C LEU A 88 30.70 -11.52 11.15
N GLY A 89 31.14 -10.65 12.08
CA GLY A 89 32.48 -10.08 12.05
C GLY A 89 32.73 -9.15 10.85
N ILE A 90 31.67 -8.77 10.14
CA ILE A 90 31.75 -7.93 8.93
C ILE A 90 31.76 -6.48 9.38
N LYS A 91 32.93 -5.83 9.25
CA LYS A 91 33.04 -4.39 9.45
C LYS A 91 32.50 -3.68 8.21
N ASN A 92 31.54 -2.78 8.40
CA ASN A 92 30.97 -1.98 7.32
C ASN A 92 32.01 -0.97 6.81
N THR A 93 32.79 -1.36 5.79
CA THR A 93 33.77 -0.50 5.13
C THR A 93 33.30 0.03 3.78
N GLU A 94 32.17 -0.45 3.23
CA GLU A 94 31.67 -0.03 1.93
C GLU A 94 30.23 0.48 2.04
N ASN A 95 29.94 1.59 1.36
CA ASN A 95 28.56 2.02 1.13
C ASN A 95 27.90 1.00 0.21
N VAL A 96 26.89 0.30 0.70
CA VAL A 96 26.11 -0.64 -0.11
C VAL A 96 25.07 0.17 -0.88
N THR A 97 25.28 0.30 -2.19
CA THR A 97 24.28 0.85 -3.13
C THR A 97 23.59 -0.33 -3.82
N SER A 98 22.26 -0.30 -3.98
CA SER A 98 21.56 -1.39 -4.67
C SER A 98 21.95 -1.43 -6.15
N SER A 99 21.94 -2.63 -6.76
CA SER A 99 22.24 -2.75 -8.19
C SER A 99 21.30 -1.91 -9.05
N ASN A 100 20.04 -1.78 -8.63
CA ASN A 100 19.05 -0.94 -9.30
C ASN A 100 19.47 0.53 -9.26
N GLN A 101 19.87 1.06 -8.10
CA GLN A 101 20.35 2.43 -8.03
C GLN A 101 21.60 2.65 -8.88
N LEU A 102 22.51 1.68 -8.91
CA LEU A 102 23.74 1.75 -9.70
C LEU A 102 23.47 1.76 -11.21
N SER A 103 22.58 0.89 -11.71
CA SER A 103 22.19 0.87 -13.12
C SER A 103 21.53 2.18 -13.54
N LEU A 104 20.67 2.76 -12.68
CA LEU A 104 20.03 4.05 -12.96
C LEU A 104 21.07 5.18 -13.05
N MET A 105 22.07 5.19 -12.16
CA MET A 105 23.15 6.18 -12.22
C MET A 105 24.00 6.05 -13.49
N GLU A 106 24.30 4.83 -13.93
CA GLU A 106 25.05 4.56 -15.16
C GLU A 106 24.27 5.00 -16.41
N GLU A 107 22.97 4.67 -16.48
CA GLU A 107 22.11 5.08 -17.60
C GLU A 107 21.91 6.59 -17.67
N LEU A 108 21.79 7.26 -16.52
CA LEU A 108 21.69 8.72 -16.44
C LEU A 108 23.00 9.43 -16.82
N GLY A 109 24.15 8.80 -16.58
CA GLY A 109 25.47 9.31 -16.97
C GLY A 109 25.67 9.35 -18.50
N ASN A 110 24.89 8.58 -19.26
CA ASN A 110 24.92 8.57 -20.72
C ASN A 110 24.01 9.66 -21.31
N SER A 111 24.61 10.79 -21.68
CA SER A 111 23.92 12.06 -22.01
C SER A 111 22.93 12.03 -23.19
N LYS A 112 22.93 11.01 -24.05
CA LYS A 112 22.16 11.03 -25.31
C LYS A 112 20.67 10.72 -25.15
N ILE A 113 20.25 10.08 -24.05
CA ILE A 113 18.87 9.56 -23.88
C ILE A 113 18.24 9.98 -22.53
N ILE A 114 18.89 10.88 -21.79
CA ILE A 114 18.56 11.19 -20.40
C ILE A 114 17.07 11.50 -20.15
N LEU A 115 16.41 12.26 -21.03
CA LEU A 115 15.00 12.62 -20.89
C LEU A 115 14.07 11.40 -21.02
N LEU A 116 14.37 10.49 -21.97
CA LEU A 116 13.58 9.28 -22.17
C LEU A 116 13.79 8.30 -21.01
N THR A 117 15.02 8.17 -20.52
CA THR A 117 15.33 7.39 -19.32
C THR A 117 14.57 7.94 -18.11
N LEU A 118 14.56 9.26 -17.89
CA LEU A 118 13.81 9.90 -16.80
C LEU A 118 12.31 9.64 -16.91
N LEU A 119 11.74 9.81 -18.11
CA LEU A 119 10.33 9.54 -18.34
C LEU A 119 10.00 8.06 -18.07
N TYR A 120 10.88 7.14 -18.46
CA TYR A 120 10.72 5.73 -18.21
C TYR A 120 10.73 5.43 -16.71
N MET A 121 11.78 5.85 -15.99
CA MET A 121 11.97 5.58 -14.56
C MET A 121 10.87 6.18 -13.68
N ILE A 122 10.40 7.39 -14.01
CA ILE A 122 9.45 8.13 -13.17
C ILE A 122 8.00 7.78 -13.52
N VAL A 123 7.69 7.52 -14.79
CA VAL A 123 6.29 7.40 -15.25
C VAL A 123 6.00 6.05 -15.88
N ILE A 124 6.72 5.65 -16.93
CA ILE A 124 6.35 4.47 -17.72
C ILE A 124 6.57 3.18 -16.93
N GLY A 125 7.73 3.01 -16.30
CA GLY A 125 8.08 1.88 -15.44
C GLY A 125 7.05 1.69 -14.33
N PRO A 126 6.82 2.69 -13.47
CA PRO A 126 5.79 2.64 -12.43
C PRO A 126 4.40 2.26 -12.93
N ILE A 127 3.96 2.78 -14.09
CA ILE A 127 2.66 2.42 -14.68
C ILE A 127 2.62 0.93 -15.05
N LEU A 128 3.65 0.42 -15.73
CA LEU A 128 3.72 -0.97 -16.16
C LEU A 128 3.80 -1.92 -14.96
N GLU A 129 4.64 -1.59 -13.98
CA GLU A 129 4.79 -2.35 -12.75
C GLU A 129 3.48 -2.41 -11.97
N GLU A 130 2.78 -1.29 -11.79
CA GLU A 130 1.50 -1.29 -11.07
C GLU A 130 0.41 -2.07 -11.81
N ILE A 131 0.40 -2.10 -13.14
CA ILE A 131 -0.48 -2.99 -13.91
C ILE A 131 -0.18 -4.45 -13.56
N ILE A 132 1.09 -4.86 -13.56
CA ILE A 132 1.48 -6.25 -13.27
C ILE A 132 1.18 -6.59 -11.80
N PHE A 133 1.75 -5.85 -10.86
CA PHE A 133 1.67 -6.18 -9.44
C PHE A 133 0.29 -5.95 -8.83
N ARG A 134 -0.45 -4.91 -9.25
CA ARG A 134 -1.79 -4.65 -8.69
C ARG A 134 -2.88 -5.37 -9.45
N LEU A 135 -2.94 -5.28 -10.78
CA LEU A 135 -4.04 -5.90 -11.52
C LEU A 135 -3.86 -7.41 -11.68
N CYS A 136 -2.66 -7.89 -11.99
CA CYS A 136 -2.45 -9.32 -12.28
C CYS A 136 -2.21 -10.14 -11.01
N ILE A 137 -1.49 -9.60 -10.02
CA ILE A 137 -1.12 -10.36 -8.81
C ILE A 137 -2.02 -10.02 -7.61
N PHE A 138 -2.07 -8.77 -7.17
CA PHE A 138 -2.77 -8.39 -5.93
C PHE A 138 -4.29 -8.52 -6.05
N ARG A 139 -4.88 -7.91 -7.08
CA ARG A 139 -6.34 -7.78 -7.23
C ARG A 139 -7.09 -9.12 -7.23
N PRO A 140 -6.66 -10.19 -7.92
CA PRO A 140 -7.37 -11.47 -7.87
C PRO A 140 -7.45 -12.05 -6.45
N ILE A 141 -6.36 -11.96 -5.69
CA ILE A 141 -6.26 -12.48 -4.32
C ILE A 141 -7.10 -11.60 -3.37
N ASP A 142 -6.99 -10.27 -3.50
CA ASP A 142 -7.77 -9.32 -2.70
C ASP A 142 -9.27 -9.48 -2.94
N LEU A 143 -9.71 -9.62 -4.20
CA LEU A 143 -11.12 -9.86 -4.54
C LEU A 143 -11.63 -11.19 -3.96
N LEU A 144 -10.80 -12.23 -3.95
CA LEU A 144 -11.12 -13.49 -3.29
C LEU A 144 -11.30 -13.27 -1.78
N GLY A 145 -10.37 -12.56 -1.14
CA GLY A 145 -10.44 -12.22 0.28
C GLY A 145 -11.69 -11.42 0.63
N ILE A 146 -12.04 -10.40 -0.15
CA ILE A 146 -13.28 -9.62 -0.01
C ILE A 146 -14.52 -10.50 -0.14
N LYS A 147 -14.52 -11.45 -1.09
CA LYS A 147 -15.64 -12.39 -1.28
C LYS A 147 -15.80 -13.31 -0.07
N VAL A 148 -14.70 -13.91 0.41
CA VAL A 148 -14.74 -14.83 1.55
C VAL A 148 -15.03 -14.11 2.86
N ARG A 149 -14.63 -12.85 3.01
CA ARG A 149 -14.95 -12.02 4.19
C ARG A 149 -16.45 -11.91 4.47
N LYS A 150 -17.30 -12.09 3.46
CA LYS A 150 -18.77 -12.09 3.60
C LYS A 150 -19.29 -13.31 4.37
N SER A 151 -18.61 -14.46 4.28
CA SER A 151 -18.98 -15.69 5.00
C SER A 151 -18.13 -15.91 6.25
N ASN A 152 -16.83 -15.63 6.19
CA ASN A 152 -15.89 -15.75 7.30
C ASN A 152 -14.97 -14.53 7.37
N LYS A 153 -15.22 -13.65 8.35
CA LYS A 153 -14.47 -12.39 8.51
C LYS A 153 -12.97 -12.63 8.72
N PHE A 154 -12.60 -13.55 9.60
CA PHE A 154 -11.20 -13.84 9.93
C PHE A 154 -10.45 -14.36 8.70
N PHE A 155 -11.00 -15.39 8.05
CA PHE A 155 -10.36 -16.00 6.89
C PHE A 155 -10.29 -15.04 5.69
N GLY A 156 -11.31 -14.20 5.49
CA GLY A 156 -11.27 -13.15 4.48
C GLY A 156 -10.15 -12.13 4.72
N TRP A 157 -9.95 -11.69 5.96
CA TRP A 157 -8.83 -10.80 6.32
C TRP A 157 -7.46 -11.48 6.16
N LEU A 158 -7.35 -12.77 6.49
CA LEU A 158 -6.13 -13.54 6.27
C LEU A 158 -5.74 -13.58 4.79
N ILE A 159 -6.69 -13.83 3.89
CA ILE A 159 -6.43 -13.83 2.43
C ILE A 159 -5.99 -12.43 1.95
N ILE A 160 -6.65 -11.38 2.43
CA ILE A 160 -6.26 -10.00 2.09
C ILE A 160 -4.83 -9.74 2.55
N ALA A 161 -4.48 -10.09 3.79
CA ALA A 161 -3.12 -9.96 4.30
C ALA A 161 -2.10 -10.75 3.46
N LEU A 162 -2.44 -11.96 3.03
CA LEU A 162 -1.60 -12.74 2.11
C LEU A 162 -1.45 -12.05 0.75
N ALA A 163 -2.48 -11.40 0.21
CA ALA A 163 -2.38 -10.62 -1.02
C ALA A 163 -1.32 -9.51 -0.89
N PHE A 164 -1.31 -8.80 0.24
CA PHE A 164 -0.30 -7.78 0.55
C PHE A 164 1.11 -8.40 0.61
N ILE A 165 1.28 -9.47 1.39
CA ILE A 165 2.59 -10.12 1.57
C ILE A 165 3.13 -10.65 0.25
N ILE A 166 2.32 -11.39 -0.51
CA ILE A 166 2.74 -12.00 -1.77
C ILE A 166 3.07 -10.93 -2.80
N SER A 167 2.17 -9.98 -3.04
CA SER A 167 2.39 -8.93 -4.06
C SER A 167 3.61 -8.08 -3.73
N SER A 168 3.81 -7.73 -2.47
CA SER A 168 4.94 -6.89 -2.04
C SER A 168 6.27 -7.65 -2.05
N SER A 169 6.26 -8.95 -1.73
CA SER A 169 7.46 -9.79 -1.82
C SER A 169 7.91 -9.95 -3.27
N ILE A 170 6.99 -10.27 -4.20
CA ILE A 170 7.33 -10.41 -5.62
C ILE A 170 7.81 -9.06 -6.18
N PHE A 171 7.17 -7.95 -5.79
CA PHE A 171 7.62 -6.60 -6.13
C PHE A 171 9.06 -6.34 -5.67
N ALA A 172 9.40 -6.71 -4.43
CA ALA A 172 10.75 -6.56 -3.89
C ALA A 172 11.78 -7.40 -4.65
N TYR A 173 11.47 -8.68 -4.90
CA TYR A 173 12.37 -9.55 -5.67
C TYR A 173 12.57 -9.10 -7.11
N ALA A 174 11.57 -8.46 -7.72
CA ALA A 174 11.69 -7.94 -9.09
C ALA A 174 12.71 -6.79 -9.22
N HIS A 175 13.09 -6.16 -8.10
CA HIS A 175 14.09 -5.10 -8.05
C HIS A 175 15.52 -5.62 -7.82
N PHE A 176 15.70 -6.92 -7.61
CA PHE A 176 17.02 -7.52 -7.38
C PHE A 176 17.67 -7.92 -8.70
N ASN A 177 18.99 -7.72 -8.78
CA ASN A 177 19.78 -8.42 -9.78
C ASN A 177 19.97 -9.87 -9.34
N LEU A 178 19.50 -10.83 -10.15
CA LEU A 178 19.52 -12.26 -9.84
C LEU A 178 20.92 -12.91 -9.93
N ASN A 179 21.99 -12.11 -9.92
CA ASN A 179 23.34 -12.61 -9.82
C ASN A 179 23.60 -13.14 -8.39
N LEU A 180 24.03 -14.40 -8.29
CA LEU A 180 24.31 -15.07 -7.01
C LEU A 180 25.38 -14.34 -6.19
N ASP A 181 26.33 -13.67 -6.85
CA ASP A 181 27.42 -12.94 -6.20
C ASP A 181 26.92 -11.69 -5.46
N THR A 182 25.82 -11.08 -5.94
CA THR A 182 25.24 -9.87 -5.36
C THR A 182 24.01 -10.15 -4.51
N LEU A 183 23.45 -11.36 -4.57
CA LEU A 183 22.17 -11.70 -3.94
C LEU A 183 22.14 -11.43 -2.42
N ALA A 184 23.25 -11.68 -1.72
CA ALA A 184 23.35 -11.40 -0.28
C ALA A 184 23.25 -9.89 0.04
N LYS A 185 23.86 -9.04 -0.81
CA LYS A 185 23.77 -7.57 -0.69
C LYS A 185 22.38 -7.09 -1.08
N GLU A 186 21.78 -7.66 -2.13
CA GLU A 186 20.43 -7.33 -2.59
C GLU A 186 19.36 -7.65 -1.53
N LEU A 187 19.55 -8.73 -0.76
CA LEU A 187 18.64 -9.10 0.32
C LEU A 187 18.56 -8.03 1.42
N GLU A 188 19.60 -7.20 1.59
CA GLU A 188 19.57 -6.07 2.53
C GLU A 188 18.54 -5.01 2.14
N PHE A 189 18.25 -4.87 0.85
CA PHE A 189 17.23 -3.95 0.33
C PHE A 189 15.83 -4.56 0.31
N PHE A 190 15.68 -5.85 0.61
CA PHE A 190 14.36 -6.52 0.64
C PHE A 190 13.34 -5.77 1.51
N PRO A 191 13.64 -5.40 2.77
CA PRO A 191 12.63 -4.79 3.63
C PRO A 191 12.14 -3.44 3.09
N GLN A 192 13.04 -2.65 2.49
CA GLN A 192 12.69 -1.35 1.91
C GLN A 192 11.79 -1.52 0.68
N TYR A 193 12.18 -2.37 -0.28
CA TYR A 193 11.35 -2.62 -1.45
C TYR A 193 10.02 -3.32 -1.09
N PHE A 194 10.02 -4.21 -0.10
CA PHE A 194 8.81 -4.84 0.40
C PHE A 194 7.86 -3.81 1.00
N LEU A 195 8.36 -2.90 1.86
CA LEU A 195 7.58 -1.84 2.45
C LEU A 195 6.99 -0.91 1.37
N MET A 196 7.78 -0.57 0.35
CA MET A 196 7.31 0.22 -0.78
C MET A 196 6.18 -0.48 -1.55
N GLY A 197 6.38 -1.74 -1.91
CA GLY A 197 5.35 -2.56 -2.56
C GLY A 197 4.07 -2.70 -1.72
N PHE A 198 4.22 -2.80 -0.40
CA PHE A 198 3.11 -2.85 0.55
C PHE A 198 2.31 -1.55 0.54
N MET A 199 2.98 -0.39 0.52
CA MET A 199 2.32 0.91 0.50
C MET A 199 1.59 1.18 -0.81
N PHE A 200 2.13 0.72 -1.94
CA PHE A 200 1.43 0.78 -3.23
C PHE A 200 0.19 -0.13 -3.25
N ALA A 201 0.29 -1.34 -2.71
CA ALA A 201 -0.86 -2.21 -2.50
C ALA A 201 -1.91 -1.59 -1.57
N ALA A 202 -1.47 -0.85 -0.54
CA ALA A 202 -2.36 -0.17 0.40
C ALA A 202 -3.13 0.96 -0.28
N ALA A 203 -2.45 1.78 -1.10
CA ALA A 203 -3.07 2.82 -1.91
C ALA A 203 -4.15 2.24 -2.84
N TYR A 204 -3.83 1.11 -3.50
CA TYR A 204 -4.78 0.40 -4.36
C TYR A 204 -5.98 -0.14 -3.59
N HIS A 205 -5.76 -0.84 -2.48
CA HIS A 205 -6.82 -1.46 -1.68
C HIS A 205 -7.77 -0.42 -1.07
N TYR A 206 -7.21 0.67 -0.53
CA TYR A 206 -7.99 1.73 0.12
C TYR A 206 -8.89 2.48 -0.88
N ASP A 207 -8.31 2.99 -1.97
CA ASP A 207 -9.07 3.81 -2.92
C ASP A 207 -9.84 2.97 -3.94
N GLY A 208 -9.37 1.75 -4.23
CA GLY A 208 -9.97 0.83 -5.20
C GLY A 208 -9.69 1.20 -6.66
N TYR A 209 -8.83 2.18 -6.91
CA TYR A 209 -8.41 2.62 -8.23
C TYR A 209 -6.92 2.41 -8.45
N LEU A 210 -6.57 1.92 -9.65
CA LEU A 210 -5.19 1.68 -10.04
C LEU A 210 -4.39 2.99 -10.10
N ALA A 211 -5.04 4.08 -10.50
CA ALA A 211 -4.41 5.39 -10.54
C ALA A 211 -3.84 5.84 -9.17
N ALA A 212 -4.42 5.41 -8.05
CA ALA A 212 -3.94 5.80 -6.72
C ALA A 212 -2.56 5.19 -6.44
N SER A 213 -2.37 3.90 -6.75
CA SER A 213 -1.08 3.25 -6.56
C SER A 213 -0.05 3.71 -7.59
N MET A 214 -0.46 3.90 -8.85
CA MET A 214 0.39 4.51 -9.89
C MET A 214 0.93 5.88 -9.47
N LEU A 215 0.08 6.78 -8.99
CA LEU A 215 0.52 8.11 -8.57
C LEU A 215 1.40 8.05 -7.31
N THR A 216 1.15 7.13 -6.39
CA THR A 216 2.02 6.90 -5.23
C THR A 216 3.42 6.49 -5.66
N HIS A 217 3.49 5.56 -6.64
CA HIS A 217 4.74 5.05 -7.17
C HIS A 217 5.48 6.11 -8.00
N ILE A 218 4.79 6.82 -8.88
CA ILE A 218 5.35 7.95 -9.64
C ILE A 218 5.91 9.01 -8.68
N LEU A 219 5.19 9.36 -7.62
CA LEU A 219 5.63 10.33 -6.63
C LEU A 219 6.90 9.86 -5.90
N ASN A 220 6.94 8.59 -5.51
CA ASN A 220 8.13 7.99 -4.91
C ASN A 220 9.35 8.09 -5.84
N ASN A 221 9.21 7.65 -7.10
CA ASN A 221 10.32 7.64 -8.04
C ASN A 221 10.74 9.07 -8.44
N LEU A 222 9.79 10.00 -8.53
CA LEU A 222 10.08 11.42 -8.77
C LEU A 222 10.93 12.00 -7.65
N VAL A 223 10.53 11.78 -6.39
CA VAL A 223 11.28 12.32 -5.25
C VAL A 223 12.64 11.64 -5.10
N ALA A 224 12.72 10.31 -5.26
CA ALA A 224 13.99 9.60 -5.24
C ALA A 224 14.96 10.13 -6.32
N THR A 225 14.45 10.32 -7.54
CA THR A 225 15.23 10.88 -8.65
C THR A 225 15.68 12.32 -8.36
N LEU A 226 14.78 13.16 -7.84
CA LEU A 226 15.12 14.55 -7.47
C LEU A 226 16.20 14.60 -6.39
N LEU A 227 16.07 13.76 -5.36
CA LEU A 227 17.05 13.68 -4.28
C LEU A 227 18.41 13.18 -4.78
N MET A 228 18.43 12.24 -5.72
CA MET A 228 19.66 11.79 -6.37
C MET A 228 20.35 12.93 -7.12
N PHE A 229 19.61 13.76 -7.88
CA PHE A 229 20.17 14.94 -8.53
C PHE A 229 20.68 15.99 -7.53
N LEU A 230 19.93 16.25 -6.46
CA LEU A 230 20.34 17.18 -5.41
C LEU A 230 21.61 16.70 -4.70
N ALA A 231 21.70 15.42 -4.36
CA ALA A 231 22.90 14.84 -3.75
C ALA A 231 24.11 14.93 -4.70
N SER A 232 23.91 14.66 -5.98
CA SER A 232 24.96 14.84 -7.00
C SER A 232 25.41 16.30 -7.11
N SER A 233 24.47 17.25 -7.10
CA SER A 233 24.76 18.69 -7.18
C SER A 233 25.45 19.24 -5.93
N ILE A 234 25.09 18.75 -4.73
CA ILE A 234 25.72 19.18 -3.46
C ILE A 234 27.14 18.61 -3.34
N ASN A 235 27.40 17.42 -3.90
CA ASN A 235 28.75 16.83 -3.98
C ASN A 235 29.62 17.45 -5.10
N GLY A 236 29.04 18.26 -5.99
CA GLY A 236 29.66 19.43 -6.61
C GLY A 236 30.80 19.28 -7.64
N THR A 237 31.44 18.13 -7.89
CA THR A 237 32.66 18.16 -8.77
C THR A 237 33.02 16.87 -9.52
N ILE A 238 32.11 15.95 -9.85
CA ILE A 238 32.47 14.76 -10.66
C ILE A 238 31.35 14.34 -11.62
N PHE A 239 31.05 15.17 -12.62
CA PHE A 239 30.58 14.65 -13.92
C PHE A 239 31.29 15.32 -15.10
N ILE A 240 32.27 16.19 -14.80
CA ILE A 240 33.30 16.63 -15.74
C ILE A 240 34.63 16.38 -15.02
N ASN A 241 35.25 15.24 -15.33
CA ASN A 241 36.55 14.75 -14.86
C ASN A 241 36.66 14.10 -13.46
N THR A 242 37.35 12.95 -13.51
CA THR A 242 38.15 12.26 -12.47
C THR A 242 37.47 11.37 -11.43
N THR A 243 37.70 10.06 -11.63
CA THR A 243 38.27 9.08 -10.67
C THR A 243 38.48 9.53 -9.23
N ASN A 244 37.99 8.68 -8.31
CA ASN A 244 38.25 8.60 -6.88
C ASN A 244 37.69 9.76 -6.02
N ILE A 245 36.77 9.44 -5.09
CA ILE A 245 37.00 9.45 -3.63
C ILE A 245 35.68 9.22 -2.87
N ASN A 246 35.84 8.49 -1.76
CA ASN A 246 34.93 8.14 -0.67
C ASN A 246 33.84 9.15 -0.27
N ASN A 247 32.61 8.64 -0.10
CA ASN A 247 31.43 9.36 0.38
C ASN A 247 30.92 8.78 1.71
N SER A 248 31.25 9.32 2.89
CA SER A 248 30.81 8.72 4.18
C SER A 248 29.74 9.48 4.97
N LEU A 249 29.22 10.62 4.50
CA LEU A 249 28.40 11.48 5.37
C LEU A 249 27.01 11.91 4.84
N ILE A 250 26.67 11.70 3.56
CA ILE A 250 25.39 12.17 3.00
C ILE A 250 24.43 11.03 2.61
N MET A 251 24.91 9.79 2.45
CA MET A 251 24.05 8.62 2.15
C MET A 251 23.10 8.23 3.29
N LYS A 252 23.27 8.77 4.51
CA LYS A 252 22.36 8.50 5.64
C LYS A 252 20.98 9.15 5.52
N PHE A 253 20.79 10.08 4.59
CA PHE A 253 19.49 10.74 4.36
C PHE A 253 18.73 10.16 3.16
N LEU A 254 19.31 9.20 2.43
CA LEU A 254 18.72 8.60 1.22
C LEU A 254 18.38 7.12 1.31
N HIS A 255 18.54 6.52 2.49
CA HIS A 255 17.99 5.20 2.80
C HIS A 255 16.84 5.38 3.79
#